data_AF-A0A7J4DSY6-F1
#
_entry.id   AF-A0A7J4DSY6-F1
#
_cell.length_a   1.000
_cell.length_b   1.000
_cell.length_c   1.000
_cell.angle_alpha   90.00
_cell.angle_beta   90.00
_cell.angle_gamma   90.00
#
_symmetry.space_group_name_H-M   'P 1'
#
loop_
_entity.id
_entity.type
_entity.pdbx_description
1 polymer ?
#
loop_
_entity_poly.entity_id
_entity_poly.type
_entity_poly.pdbx_seq_one_letter_code
_entity_poly.pdbx_strand_id
1 'polypeptide(L)'
;QLTPSIKAILHAHPPYIMGFSINSTNIPTNIFPETAMLVGEIPIAPFFPSGSNELAENVARYFQQGAIAVLMEKHGITVVSKKNLWDAYYLLEAIEHVAIAYTVSKILS
;
A
#
# COMPACT_ATOMS: atom_id res chain seq x y z
N GLN A 1 -4.34 -8.45 -18.03
CA GLN A 1 -5.35 -7.49 -17.54
C GLN A 1 -5.57 -7.77 -16.06
N LEU A 2 -5.46 -6.74 -15.21
CA LEU A 2 -5.78 -6.84 -13.78
C LEU A 2 -7.26 -7.17 -13.61
N THR A 3 -7.59 -7.83 -12.50
CA THR A 3 -8.92 -8.33 -12.13
C THR A 3 -10.05 -7.41 -12.62
N PRO A 4 -11.07 -7.91 -13.36
CA PRO A 4 -12.12 -7.08 -13.99
C PRO A 4 -12.88 -6.14 -13.05
N SER A 5 -12.76 -6.33 -11.74
CA SER A 5 -13.41 -5.51 -10.71
C SER A 5 -12.69 -4.21 -10.33
N ILE A 6 -11.39 -4.05 -10.65
CA ILE A 6 -10.66 -2.83 -10.28
C ILE A 6 -11.07 -1.68 -11.20
N LYS A 7 -11.52 -0.57 -10.60
CA LYS A 7 -11.99 0.63 -11.30
C LYS A 7 -11.05 1.82 -11.18
N ALA A 8 -10.17 1.82 -10.18
CA ALA A 8 -9.16 2.85 -10.00
C ALA A 8 -7.87 2.25 -9.43
N ILE A 9 -6.75 2.82 -9.85
CA ILE A 9 -5.41 2.50 -9.36
C ILE A 9 -4.75 3.84 -9.01
N LEU A 10 -4.16 3.92 -7.83
CA LEU A 10 -3.45 5.09 -7.35
C LEU A 10 -2.06 4.66 -6.90
N HIS A 11 -1.04 5.36 -7.39
CA HIS A 11 0.34 5.17 -6.98
C HIS A 11 0.86 6.48 -6.37
N ALA A 12 1.58 6.39 -5.25
CA ALA A 12 2.10 7.55 -4.54
C ALA A 12 3.34 7.21 -3.70
N HIS A 13 4.01 8.26 -3.22
CA HIS A 13 5.16 8.20 -2.30
C HIS A 13 4.91 9.01 -1.00
N PRO A 14 3.91 8.69 -0.16
CA PRO A 14 3.70 9.41 1.09
C PRO A 14 4.90 9.23 2.05
N PRO A 15 5.36 10.28 2.76
CA PRO A 15 6.61 10.25 3.50
C PRO A 15 6.72 9.13 4.55
N TYR A 16 5.67 8.85 5.32
CA TYR A 16 5.75 7.85 6.39
C TYR A 16 5.69 6.44 5.82
N ILE A 17 4.78 6.16 4.88
CA ILE A 17 4.77 4.92 4.08
C ILE A 17 6.14 4.69 3.42
N MET A 18 6.78 5.72 2.89
CA MET A 18 8.12 5.61 2.31
C MET A 18 9.16 5.15 3.34
N GLY A 19 9.06 5.60 4.60
CA GLY A 19 9.89 5.11 5.70
C GLY A 19 9.80 3.59 5.86
N PHE A 20 8.60 3.01 5.74
CA PHE A 20 8.41 1.55 5.75
C PHE A 20 8.93 0.88 4.47
N SER A 21 8.66 1.47 3.29
CA SER A 21 9.11 0.97 1.98
C SER A 21 10.63 0.84 1.89
N ILE A 22 11.38 1.84 2.39
CA ILE A 22 12.85 1.86 2.33
C ILE A 22 13.47 0.78 3.22
N ASN A 23 12.82 0.46 4.34
CA ASN A 23 13.27 -0.54 5.31
C ASN A 23 12.70 -1.94 5.07
N SER A 24 11.87 -2.12 4.04
CA SER A 24 11.16 -3.39 3.77
C SER A 24 10.37 -3.89 4.99
N THR A 25 9.79 -2.97 5.75
CA THR A 25 9.05 -3.26 6.99
C THR A 25 7.55 -3.19 6.73
N ASN A 26 6.78 -4.11 7.30
CA ASN A 26 5.32 -4.09 7.19
C ASN A 26 4.72 -2.85 7.87
N ILE A 27 3.72 -2.25 7.22
CA ILE A 27 2.88 -1.21 7.84
C ILE A 27 1.86 -1.91 8.75
N PRO A 28 1.79 -1.58 10.05
CA PRO A 28 0.90 -2.24 11.01
C PRO A 28 -0.54 -1.71 10.89
N THR A 29 -1.26 -2.12 9.85
CA THR A 29 -2.65 -1.71 9.58
C THR A 29 -3.67 -2.12 10.64
N ASN A 30 -3.30 -3.01 11.56
CA ASN A 30 -4.14 -3.50 12.65
C ASN A 30 -4.17 -2.61 13.90
N ILE A 31 -3.50 -1.46 13.89
CA ILE A 31 -3.50 -0.52 15.04
C ILE A 31 -4.86 0.16 15.21
N PHE A 32 -5.52 0.50 14.10
CA PHE A 32 -6.87 1.07 14.11
C PHE A 32 -7.87 0.05 13.54
N PRO A 33 -9.03 -0.16 14.21
CA PRO A 33 -10.05 -1.08 13.72
C PRO A 33 -10.50 -0.78 12.28
N GLU A 34 -10.60 0.51 11.93
CA GLU A 34 -11.04 0.96 10.61
C GLU A 34 -10.07 0.54 9.51
N THR A 35 -8.77 0.79 9.70
CA THR A 35 -7.75 0.40 8.72
C THR A 35 -7.61 -1.11 8.61
N ALA A 36 -7.76 -1.83 9.74
CA ALA A 36 -7.76 -3.29 9.75
C ALA A 36 -8.88 -3.87 8.89
N MET A 37 -10.09 -3.30 8.97
CA MET A 37 -11.25 -3.74 8.20
C MET A 37 -11.19 -3.30 6.73
N LEU A 38 -10.69 -2.09 6.45
CA LEU A 38 -10.73 -1.49 5.12
C LEU A 38 -9.57 -1.93 4.22
N VAL A 39 -8.38 -2.15 4.78
CA VAL A 39 -7.15 -2.40 4.02
C VAL A 39 -6.67 -3.84 4.18
N GLY A 40 -6.74 -4.37 5.40
CA GLY A 40 -6.11 -5.65 5.73
C GLY A 40 -4.59 -5.59 5.70
N GLU A 41 -3.93 -6.72 5.46
CA GLU A 41 -2.48 -6.79 5.35
C GLU A 41 -1.98 -6.21 4.02
N ILE A 42 -0.88 -5.46 4.07
CA ILE A 42 -0.24 -4.87 2.89
C ILE A 42 1.00 -5.72 2.55
N PRO A 43 0.98 -6.55 1.49
CA PRO A 43 2.16 -7.26 1.05
C PRO A 43 3.25 -6.31 0.55
N ILE A 44 4.50 -6.74 0.70
CA ILE A 44 5.67 -6.05 0.18
C ILE A 44 6.15 -6.77 -1.09
N ALA A 45 6.09 -6.08 -2.22
CA ALA A 45 6.72 -6.52 -3.46
C ALA A 45 8.24 -6.25 -3.38
N PRO A 46 9.09 -7.26 -3.64
CA PRO A 46 10.53 -7.08 -3.76
C PRO A 46 10.93 -5.96 -4.74
N PHE A 47 12.12 -5.42 -4.56
CA PHE A 47 12.63 -4.37 -5.45
C PHE A 47 12.77 -4.84 -6.91
N PHE A 48 12.24 -4.02 -7.82
CA PHE A 48 12.46 -4.09 -9.27
C PHE A 48 12.58 -2.66 -9.82
N PRO A 49 13.32 -2.44 -10.92
CA PRO A 49 13.43 -1.12 -11.54
C PRO A 49 12.06 -0.52 -11.90
N SER A 50 11.88 0.78 -11.65
CA SER A 50 10.64 1.49 -12.01
C SER A 50 10.39 1.42 -13.52
N GLY A 51 9.15 1.12 -13.90
CA GLY A 51 8.75 0.96 -15.30
C GLY A 51 9.12 -0.40 -15.92
N SER A 52 9.75 -1.30 -15.17
CA SER A 52 10.03 -2.66 -15.63
C SER A 52 8.76 -3.53 -15.70
N ASN A 53 8.76 -4.52 -16.59
CA ASN A 53 7.68 -5.49 -16.69
C ASN A 53 7.61 -6.37 -15.45
N GLU A 54 8.77 -6.71 -14.89
CA GLU A 54 8.92 -7.52 -13.69
C GLU A 54 8.22 -6.87 -12.49
N LEU A 55 8.40 -5.55 -12.32
CA LEU A 55 7.68 -4.79 -11.30
C LEU A 55 6.16 -4.89 -11.52
N ALA A 56 5.71 -4.62 -12.75
CA ALA A 56 4.29 -4.60 -13.08
C ALA A 56 3.63 -5.97 -12.86
N GLU A 57 4.28 -7.05 -13.30
CA GLU A 57 3.81 -8.42 -13.13
C GLU A 57 3.74 -8.82 -11.67
N ASN A 58 4.77 -8.51 -10.88
CA ASN A 58 4.83 -8.90 -9.49
C ASN A 58 3.78 -8.16 -8.64
N VAL A 59 3.67 -6.84 -8.82
CA VAL A 59 2.64 -6.02 -8.18
C VAL A 59 1.24 -6.52 -8.58
N ALA A 60 1.04 -6.87 -9.85
CA ALA A 60 -0.25 -7.38 -10.32
C ALA A 60 -0.65 -8.72 -9.68
N ARG A 61 0.30 -9.61 -9.37
CA ARG A 61 0.03 -10.89 -8.70
C ARG A 61 -0.58 -10.68 -7.31
N TYR A 62 -0.07 -9.73 -6.53
CA TYR A 62 -0.64 -9.42 -5.21
C TYR A 62 -2.08 -8.89 -5.31
N PHE A 63 -2.38 -8.03 -6.29
CA PHE A 63 -3.75 -7.58 -6.52
C PHE A 63 -4.68 -8.70 -6.99
N GLN A 64 -4.18 -9.65 -7.79
CA GLN A 64 -4.95 -10.85 -8.17
C GLN A 64 -5.26 -11.76 -6.98
N GLN A 65 -4.42 -11.76 -5.95
CA GLN A 65 -4.64 -12.48 -4.69
C GLN A 65 -5.58 -11.74 -3.73
N GLY A 66 -6.07 -10.55 -4.11
CA GLY A 66 -7.07 -9.79 -3.36
C GLY A 66 -6.50 -8.69 -2.47
N ALA A 67 -5.20 -8.39 -2.55
CA ALA A 67 -4.63 -7.24 -1.84
C ALA A 67 -5.31 -5.93 -2.30
N ILE A 68 -5.49 -4.98 -1.38
CA ILE A 68 -6.04 -3.64 -1.68
C ILE A 68 -4.91 -2.64 -1.90
N ALA A 69 -3.78 -2.85 -1.24
CA ALA A 69 -2.57 -2.08 -1.42
C ALA A 69 -1.35 -3.00 -1.50
N VAL A 70 -0.32 -2.56 -2.21
CA VAL A 70 0.98 -3.25 -2.31
C VAL A 70 2.06 -2.22 -2.05
N LEU A 71 2.86 -2.48 -1.02
CA LEU A 71 4.08 -1.72 -0.75
C LEU A 71 5.16 -2.26 -1.69
N MET A 72 5.87 -1.38 -2.38
CA MET A 72 6.98 -1.74 -3.27
C MET A 72 8.27 -1.33 -2.57
N GLU A 73 9.16 -2.28 -2.32
CA GLU A 73 10.44 -2.02 -1.65
C GLU A 73 11.21 -0.88 -2.34
N LYS A 74 11.65 0.11 -1.56
CA LYS A 74 12.43 1.29 -2.01
C LYS A 74 11.80 2.07 -3.17
N HIS A 75 10.49 2.00 -3.34
CA HIS A 75 9.78 2.65 -4.44
C HIS A 75 8.58 3.44 -3.93
N GLY A 76 7.58 2.78 -3.37
CA GLY A 76 6.31 3.45 -3.07
C GLY A 76 5.19 2.50 -2.72
N ILE A 77 3.96 2.97 -2.83
CA ILE A 77 2.76 2.14 -2.65
C ILE A 77 1.86 2.25 -3.87
N THR A 78 1.19 1.15 -4.21
CA THR A 78 0.08 1.15 -5.16
C THR A 78 -1.18 0.69 -4.44
N VAL A 79 -2.28 1.41 -4.64
CA VAL A 79 -3.59 1.15 -4.02
C VAL A 79 -4.63 0.99 -5.12
N VAL A 80 -5.52 0.02 -4.97
CA VAL A 80 -6.60 -0.24 -5.94
C VAL A 80 -7.96 -0.07 -5.29
N SER A 81 -8.93 0.39 -6.07
CA SER A 81 -10.33 0.47 -5.64
C SER A 81 -11.26 -0.16 -6.68
N LYS A 82 -12.32 -0.78 -6.17
CA LYS A 82 -13.46 -1.28 -6.98
C LYS A 82 -14.55 -0.23 -7.22
N LYS A 83 -14.40 0.98 -6.63
CA LYS A 83 -15.39 2.05 -6.71
C LYS A 83 -14.93 3.16 -7.66
N ASN A 84 -13.96 3.98 -7.24
CA ASN A 84 -13.47 5.15 -7.96
C ASN A 84 -12.13 5.66 -7.37
N LEU A 85 -11.57 6.72 -7.96
CA LEU A 85 -10.30 7.29 -7.54
C LEU A 85 -10.33 7.87 -6.11
N TRP A 86 -11.46 8.44 -5.68
CA TRP A 86 -11.61 8.99 -4.32
C TRP A 86 -11.53 7.91 -3.25
N ASP A 87 -12.15 6.75 -3.49
CA ASP A 87 -12.05 5.59 -2.59
C ASP A 87 -10.59 5.08 -2.50
N ALA A 88 -9.86 5.02 -3.62
CA ALA A 88 -8.42 4.70 -3.59
C ALA A 88 -7.59 5.74 -2.83
N TYR A 89 -7.94 7.02 -2.95
CA TYR A 89 -7.29 8.11 -2.21
C TYR A 89 -7.56 8.02 -0.70
N TYR A 90 -8.80 7.75 -0.27
CA TYR A 90 -9.12 7.57 1.14
C TYR A 90 -8.43 6.36 1.75
N LEU A 91 -8.30 5.26 1.00
CA LEU A 91 -7.52 4.11 1.42
C LEU A 91 -6.04 4.47 1.58
N LEU A 92 -5.46 5.21 0.64
CA LEU A 92 -4.07 5.69 0.76
C LEU A 92 -3.88 6.57 2.01
N GLU A 93 -4.77 7.53 2.23
CA GLU A 93 -4.71 8.45 3.37
C GLU A 93 -4.82 7.69 4.70
N ALA A 94 -5.73 6.72 4.80
CA ALA A 94 -5.86 5.89 5.99
C ALA A 94 -4.58 5.06 6.29
N ILE A 95 -3.91 4.56 5.26
CA ILE A 95 -2.63 3.84 5.42
C ILE A 95 -1.54 4.80 5.90
N GLU A 96 -1.44 6.00 5.33
CA GLU A 96 -0.45 7.00 5.75
C GLU A 96 -0.72 7.46 7.19
N HIS A 97 -1.98 7.63 7.57
CA HIS A 97 -2.38 7.99 8.93
C HIS A 97 -1.88 6.96 9.96
N VAL A 98 -2.07 5.66 9.67
CA VAL A 98 -1.54 4.58 10.52
C VAL A 98 -0.01 4.62 10.56
N ALA A 99 0.65 4.83 9.43
CA ALA A 99 2.10 4.92 9.35
C ALA A 99 2.66 6.07 10.22
N ILE A 100 2.01 7.23 10.20
CA ILE A 100 2.31 8.38 11.07
C ILE A 100 2.14 7.98 12.54
N ALA A 101 0.95 7.51 12.91
CA ALA A 101 0.62 7.20 14.30
C ALA A 101 1.58 6.15 14.90
N TYR A 102 1.90 5.10 14.14
CA TYR A 102 2.87 4.10 14.57
C TYR A 102 4.28 4.67 14.74
N THR A 103 4.73 5.48 13.77
CA THR A 103 6.06 6.09 13.83
C THR A 103 6.18 7.01 15.04
N VAL A 104 5.17 7.85 15.30
CA VAL A 104 5.11 8.70 16.51
C VAL A 104 5.11 7.84 17.77
N SER A 105 4.33 6.76 17.81
CA SER A 105 4.34 5.83 18.94
C SER A 105 5.72 5.23 19.22
N LYS A 106 6.53 4.98 18.19
CA LYS A 106 7.91 4.47 18.33
C LYS A 106 8.92 5.53 18.76
N ILE A 107 8.64 6.81 18.49
CA ILE A 107 9.47 7.93 18.97
C ILE A 107 9.23 8.20 20.45
N LEU A 108 7.99 8.01 20.93
CA LEU A 108 7.61 8.26 22.31
C LEU A 108 7.99 7.13 23.29
N SER A 109 8.34 5.95 22.77
CA SER A 109 8.73 4.75 23.55
C SER A 109 10.25 4.62 23.66
#